data_AF-A0A926BQX1-F1
#
_entry.id   AF-A0A926BQX1-F1
#
_cell.length_a   1.000
_cell.length_b   1.000
_cell.length_c   1.000
_cell.angle_alpha   90.00
_cell.angle_beta   90.00
_cell.angle_gamma   90.00
#
_symmetry.space_group_name_H-M   'P 1'
#
loop_
_entity.id
_entity.type
_entity.pdbx_description
1 polymer ?
#
loop_
_entity_poly.entity_id
_entity_poly.type
_entity_poly.pdbx_seq_one_letter_code
_entity_poly.pdbx_strand_id
1 'polypeptide(L)'
;FQKFGSVYGDGLGDGTTPGAHYGSGMSVLGGSIRSGELTSSEPIRHALKFLVYAKKYLYYSSSLPGYKWPAKLADNYANDPNNPNRYQGTNTNLVMGSLVAIPGWRTVNDLQLSSPKARKIAQALLDYGAYIVDDTAYTNYAFGISQEEVGQWDIPQSDLRKIVSELWVVTNNAPNSIGGKVNGGLPRVGYAPNF
;
A
#
# COMPACT_ATOMS: atom_id res chain seq x y z
N PHE A 1 -0.35 26.09 -15.29
CA PHE A 1 -1.26 24.94 -15.09
C PHE A 1 -0.72 24.07 -13.97
N GLN A 2 -1.27 24.24 -12.76
CA GLN A 2 -0.92 23.47 -11.56
C GLN A 2 -1.36 22.01 -11.75
N LYS A 3 -0.41 21.07 -11.65
CA LYS A 3 -0.70 19.63 -11.61
C LYS A 3 -1.25 19.30 -10.23
N PHE A 4 -2.57 19.43 -10.07
CA PHE A 4 -3.29 18.81 -8.96
C PHE A 4 -2.96 17.31 -8.95
N GLY A 5 -2.68 16.80 -7.74
CA GLY A 5 -2.49 15.39 -7.39
C GLY A 5 -2.69 14.42 -8.54
N SER A 6 -1.58 14.07 -9.20
CA SER A 6 -1.66 13.22 -10.38
C SER A 6 -2.36 11.91 -10.05
N VAL A 7 -3.44 11.65 -10.77
CA VAL A 7 -4.16 10.37 -10.82
C VAL A 7 -3.29 9.31 -11.54
N TYR A 8 -2.13 9.69 -12.07
CA TYR A 8 -1.20 8.81 -12.78
C TYR A 8 0.23 9.02 -12.24
N GLY A 9 0.82 7.99 -11.62
CA GLY A 9 2.13 8.09 -10.96
C GLY A 9 2.28 7.12 -9.78
N ASP A 10 3.41 7.22 -9.08
CA ASP A 10 3.79 6.46 -7.88
C ASP A 10 2.82 6.56 -6.68
N GLY A 11 1.80 7.41 -6.79
CA GLY A 11 0.79 7.64 -5.76
C GLY A 11 1.24 8.56 -4.64
N LEU A 12 2.36 9.28 -4.79
CA LEU A 12 3.00 10.00 -3.68
C LEU A 12 2.47 11.42 -3.44
N GLY A 13 1.67 11.93 -4.38
CA GLY A 13 1.22 13.33 -4.34
C GLY A 13 2.36 14.30 -4.69
N ASP A 14 2.02 15.52 -5.08
CA ASP A 14 3.02 16.54 -5.46
C ASP A 14 3.83 17.10 -4.28
N GLY A 15 3.51 16.64 -3.07
CA GLY A 15 4.18 17.01 -1.85
C GLY A 15 3.87 18.42 -1.33
N THR A 16 2.93 19.16 -1.93
CA THR A 16 2.54 20.53 -1.53
C THR A 16 1.22 20.61 -0.77
N THR A 17 0.42 19.52 -0.78
CA THR A 17 -0.83 19.42 -0.01
C THR A 17 -0.80 18.16 0.84
N PRO A 18 -0.95 18.23 2.18
CA PRO A 18 -1.14 17.03 3.01
C PRO A 18 -2.36 16.26 2.48
N GLY A 19 -2.17 15.02 2.06
CA GLY A 19 -3.33 14.19 1.71
C GLY A 19 -4.13 13.81 2.95
N ALA A 20 -5.42 13.54 2.78
CA ALA A 20 -6.39 13.08 3.78
C ALA A 20 -5.97 11.86 4.63
N HIS A 21 -4.87 11.17 4.29
CA HIS A 21 -4.19 10.23 5.18
C HIS A 21 -3.20 10.99 6.07
N TYR A 22 -3.74 11.75 7.03
CA TYR A 22 -2.96 12.55 7.97
C TYR A 22 -1.97 11.74 8.82
N GLY A 23 -2.10 10.41 8.85
CA GLY A 23 -1.15 9.49 9.49
C GLY A 23 0.14 9.26 8.67
N SER A 24 0.15 9.43 7.35
CA SER A 24 1.34 9.27 6.50
C SER A 24 1.74 10.51 5.70
N GLY A 25 0.81 11.46 5.54
CA GLY A 25 0.97 12.62 4.67
C GLY A 25 1.00 12.27 3.18
N MET A 26 0.57 11.06 2.81
CA MET A 26 0.52 10.57 1.42
C MET A 26 -0.77 10.98 0.70
N SER A 27 -0.75 10.94 -0.64
CA SER A 27 -1.83 11.40 -1.51
C SER A 27 -3.20 10.80 -1.18
N VAL A 28 -4.27 11.59 -1.34
CA VAL A 28 -5.67 11.13 -1.26
C VAL A 28 -6.06 10.23 -2.44
N LEU A 29 -5.50 10.50 -3.62
CA LEU A 29 -5.88 9.81 -4.86
C LEU A 29 -4.86 8.74 -5.27
N GLY A 30 -3.62 8.89 -4.85
CA GLY A 30 -2.52 8.01 -5.22
C GLY A 30 -2.66 6.61 -4.62
N GLY A 31 -2.92 5.61 -5.45
CA GLY A 31 -2.99 4.19 -5.08
C GLY A 31 -4.35 3.66 -4.61
N SER A 32 -5.40 4.48 -4.62
CA SER A 32 -6.77 3.96 -4.45
C SER A 32 -7.19 3.16 -5.68
N ILE A 33 -7.84 2.01 -5.49
CA ILE A 33 -8.53 1.26 -6.55
C ILE A 33 -9.68 2.12 -7.07
N ARG A 34 -9.78 2.27 -8.38
CA ARG A 34 -10.61 3.30 -9.05
C ARG A 34 -11.84 2.70 -9.68
N SER A 35 -12.77 3.59 -10.05
CA SER A 35 -13.97 3.22 -10.78
C SER A 35 -13.62 2.38 -12.02
N GLY A 36 -14.25 1.21 -12.14
CA GLY A 36 -14.08 0.27 -13.23
C GLY A 36 -12.87 -0.65 -13.10
N GLU A 37 -11.98 -0.46 -12.13
CA GLU A 37 -10.78 -1.28 -12.01
C GLU A 37 -11.06 -2.68 -11.46
N LEU A 38 -12.15 -2.93 -10.72
CA LEU A 38 -12.55 -4.28 -10.34
C LEU A 38 -13.41 -4.96 -11.40
N THR A 39 -14.12 -4.20 -12.23
CA THR A 39 -15.16 -4.73 -13.12
C THR A 39 -14.76 -4.82 -14.59
N SER A 40 -13.83 -3.97 -15.06
CA SER A 40 -13.34 -4.00 -16.44
C SER A 40 -12.43 -5.21 -16.71
N SER A 41 -12.14 -5.48 -17.99
CA SER A 41 -11.13 -6.46 -18.41
C SER A 41 -9.69 -5.98 -18.23
N GLU A 42 -9.46 -4.67 -18.07
CA GLU A 42 -8.12 -4.11 -17.93
C GLU A 42 -7.53 -4.39 -16.55
N PRO A 43 -6.22 -4.67 -16.43
CA PRO A 43 -5.56 -4.85 -15.15
C PRO A 43 -5.45 -3.53 -14.37
N ILE A 44 -5.27 -3.62 -13.05
CA ILE A 44 -4.87 -2.47 -12.24
C ILE A 44 -3.38 -2.22 -12.47
N ARG A 45 -3.01 -1.01 -12.91
CA ARG A 45 -1.66 -0.66 -13.36
C ARG A 45 -0.93 0.30 -12.42
N HIS A 46 -1.15 0.20 -11.12
CA HIS A 46 -0.48 1.07 -10.14
C HIS A 46 -0.29 0.39 -8.78
N ALA A 47 0.58 0.97 -7.95
CA ALA A 47 0.73 0.54 -6.56
C ALA A 47 -0.54 0.86 -5.76
N LEU A 48 -0.92 -0.02 -4.84
CA LEU A 48 -2.14 0.14 -4.05
C LEU A 48 -1.89 0.88 -2.72
N LYS A 49 -2.94 1.44 -2.15
CA LYS A 49 -2.96 1.85 -0.74
C LYS A 49 -3.30 0.67 0.15
N PHE A 50 -2.55 0.48 1.21
CA PHE A 50 -2.82 -0.55 2.20
C PHE A 50 -2.79 0.04 3.61
N LEU A 51 -3.84 -0.25 4.37
CA LEU A 51 -3.99 0.15 5.75
C LEU A 51 -3.84 -1.09 6.62
N VAL A 52 -3.18 -0.93 7.76
CA VAL A 52 -2.90 -2.01 8.71
C VAL A 52 -3.18 -1.54 10.13
N TYR A 53 -3.35 -2.49 11.05
CA TYR A 53 -3.37 -2.15 12.47
C TYR A 53 -1.99 -1.66 12.94
N ALA A 54 -1.82 -0.35 13.06
CA ALA A 54 -0.52 0.27 13.27
C ALA A 54 0.12 -0.16 14.59
N LYS A 55 -0.67 -0.24 15.67
CA LYS A 55 -0.19 -0.76 16.97
C LYS A 55 0.54 -2.08 16.82
N LYS A 56 -0.04 -3.03 16.08
CA LYS A 56 0.51 -4.38 15.96
C LYS A 56 1.70 -4.46 15.01
N TYR A 57 1.65 -3.71 13.91
CA TYR A 57 2.55 -3.95 12.77
C TYR A 57 3.59 -2.86 12.55
N LEU A 58 3.27 -1.59 12.81
CA LEU A 58 4.18 -0.50 12.51
C LEU A 58 5.19 -0.32 13.63
N TYR A 59 6.45 -0.14 13.22
CA TYR A 59 7.57 0.11 14.11
C TYR A 59 7.73 1.60 14.39
N TYR A 60 8.25 1.93 15.57
CA TYR A 60 8.71 3.27 15.90
C TYR A 60 9.97 3.20 16.77
N SER A 61 10.91 4.10 16.53
CA SER A 61 11.98 4.46 17.46
C SER A 61 12.39 5.93 17.29
N SER A 62 13.22 6.44 18.19
CA SER A 62 13.79 7.78 18.04
C SER A 62 14.67 7.94 16.79
N SER A 63 15.31 6.86 16.33
CA SER A 63 16.13 6.85 15.10
C SER A 63 15.33 6.54 13.82
N LEU A 64 14.12 5.98 13.95
CA LEU A 64 13.18 5.73 12.86
C LEU A 64 11.76 6.10 13.32
N PRO A 65 11.34 7.36 13.12
CA PRO A 65 10.15 7.94 13.77
C PRO A 65 8.82 7.50 13.15
N GLY A 66 8.69 6.22 12.76
CA GLY A 66 7.44 5.62 12.30
C GLY A 66 7.09 5.81 10.84
N TYR A 67 7.99 6.40 10.04
CA TYR A 67 7.78 6.56 8.59
C TYR A 67 9.11 6.51 7.82
N LYS A 68 9.00 6.21 6.53
CA LYS A 68 10.09 6.35 5.55
C LYS A 68 9.52 6.80 4.21
N TRP A 69 10.41 7.20 3.30
CA TRP A 69 9.97 7.53 1.94
C TRP A 69 9.14 6.39 1.35
N PRO A 70 7.95 6.68 0.81
CA PRO A 70 7.48 8.01 0.41
C PRO A 70 6.56 8.75 1.41
N ALA A 71 6.25 8.13 2.56
CA ALA A 71 5.54 8.84 3.62
C ALA A 71 6.40 9.98 4.17
N LYS A 72 5.72 11.06 4.57
CA LYS A 72 6.35 12.29 5.06
C LYS A 72 6.31 12.42 6.57
N LEU A 73 5.43 11.66 7.20
CA LEU A 73 5.15 11.70 8.62
C LEU A 73 4.57 10.34 9.05
N ALA A 74 4.50 10.15 10.36
CA ALA A 74 3.73 9.09 11.00
C ALA A 74 2.59 9.73 11.80
N ASP A 75 1.67 8.91 12.31
CA ASP A 75 0.65 9.36 13.24
C ASP A 75 1.28 10.09 14.43
N ASN A 76 0.66 11.18 14.89
CA ASN A 76 1.15 11.96 16.02
C ASN A 76 1.23 11.13 17.33
N TYR A 77 0.44 10.05 17.42
CA TYR A 77 0.42 9.13 18.54
C TYR A 77 1.40 7.95 18.40
N ALA A 78 2.19 7.89 17.32
CA ALA A 78 3.07 6.75 17.05
C ALA A 78 3.98 6.39 18.25
N ASN A 79 4.41 7.39 19.03
CA ASN A 79 5.24 7.22 20.23
C ASN A 79 4.56 7.67 21.54
N ASP A 80 3.26 7.96 21.55
CA ASP A 80 2.61 8.43 22.77
C ASP A 80 2.41 7.26 23.75
N PRO A 81 3.11 7.22 24.90
CA PRO A 81 2.98 6.12 25.87
C PRO A 81 1.58 6.02 26.47
N ASN A 82 0.77 7.07 26.42
CA ASN A 82 -0.59 7.07 26.92
C ASN A 82 -1.63 6.68 25.86
N ASN A 83 -1.22 6.62 24.58
CA ASN A 83 -2.13 6.23 23.51
C ASN A 83 -2.17 4.70 23.36
N PRO A 84 -3.35 4.06 23.47
CA PRO A 84 -3.48 2.62 23.33
C PRO A 84 -3.18 2.09 21.93
N ASN A 85 -3.16 2.96 20.91
CA ASN A 85 -2.85 2.66 19.50
C ASN A 85 -1.43 3.05 19.08
N ARG A 86 -0.57 3.50 20.02
CA ARG A 86 0.84 3.77 19.72
C ARG A 86 1.48 2.58 19.01
N TYR A 87 2.48 2.86 18.17
CA TYR A 87 3.13 1.84 17.35
C TYR A 87 3.96 0.91 18.24
N GLN A 88 3.74 -0.41 18.12
CA GLN A 88 4.41 -1.45 18.91
C GLN A 88 4.93 -2.61 18.05
N GLY A 89 4.93 -2.46 16.72
CA GLY A 89 5.53 -3.42 15.81
C GLY A 89 7.02 -3.57 16.04
N THR A 90 7.57 -4.75 15.74
CA THR A 90 8.99 -5.08 15.95
C THR A 90 9.82 -5.11 14.67
N ASN A 91 9.18 -5.09 13.49
CA ASN A 91 9.87 -5.09 12.21
C ASN A 91 10.28 -3.67 11.81
N THR A 92 11.57 -3.35 11.95
CA THR A 92 12.14 -2.04 11.62
C THR A 92 11.95 -1.62 10.16
N ASN A 93 11.66 -2.56 9.25
CA ASN A 93 11.39 -2.24 7.85
C ASN A 93 9.92 -1.89 7.58
N LEU A 94 9.02 -2.08 8.54
CA LEU A 94 7.57 -1.87 8.41
C LEU A 94 7.13 -0.64 9.20
N VAL A 95 6.95 0.46 8.48
CA VAL A 95 6.56 1.79 8.96
C VAL A 95 5.59 2.41 7.96
N MET A 96 5.04 3.60 8.24
CA MET A 96 4.32 4.36 7.22
C MET A 96 5.22 4.58 5.98
N GLY A 97 4.66 4.43 4.79
CA GLY A 97 5.39 4.50 3.52
C GLY A 97 6.16 3.23 3.17
N SER A 98 6.15 2.18 4.00
CA SER A 98 6.70 0.89 3.58
C SER A 98 5.94 0.33 2.39
N LEU A 99 6.69 -0.11 1.38
CA LEU A 99 6.15 -0.88 0.27
C LEU A 99 6.11 -2.36 0.66
N VAL A 100 4.95 -2.99 0.52
CA VAL A 100 4.77 -4.43 0.68
C VAL A 100 4.30 -5.03 -0.64
N ALA A 101 4.71 -6.25 -0.95
CA ALA A 101 3.96 -7.06 -1.90
C ALA A 101 4.28 -8.54 -1.98
N ILE A 102 3.53 -9.20 -2.86
CA ILE A 102 3.76 -10.58 -3.27
C ILE A 102 5.13 -10.67 -3.96
N PRO A 103 6.00 -11.62 -3.56
CA PRO A 103 7.30 -11.81 -4.20
C PRO A 103 7.21 -12.26 -5.66
N GLY A 104 8.15 -11.83 -6.49
CA GLY A 104 8.17 -12.14 -7.93
C GLY A 104 8.40 -13.61 -8.31
N TRP A 105 8.69 -14.49 -7.34
CA TRP A 105 8.72 -15.95 -7.55
C TRP A 105 7.36 -16.62 -7.36
N ARG A 106 6.33 -15.87 -6.94
CA ARG A 106 4.94 -16.33 -6.87
C ARG A 106 4.22 -15.94 -8.15
N THR A 107 3.13 -16.62 -8.43
CA THR A 107 2.17 -16.29 -9.48
C THR A 107 0.78 -16.13 -8.89
N VAL A 108 -0.13 -15.45 -9.60
CA VAL A 108 -1.54 -15.35 -9.17
C VAL A 108 -2.19 -16.72 -9.00
N ASN A 109 -1.78 -17.71 -9.81
CA ASN A 109 -2.32 -19.06 -9.74
C ASN A 109 -1.86 -19.80 -8.47
N ASP A 110 -0.65 -19.55 -7.97
CA ASP A 110 -0.14 -20.15 -6.73
C ASP A 110 -0.97 -19.77 -5.51
N LEU A 111 -1.65 -18.62 -5.55
CA LEU A 111 -2.49 -18.13 -4.46
C LEU A 111 -3.87 -18.83 -4.40
N GLN A 112 -4.27 -19.57 -5.45
CA GLN A 112 -5.53 -20.32 -5.49
C GLN A 112 -6.75 -19.47 -5.10
N LEU A 113 -6.85 -18.27 -5.66
CA LEU A 113 -7.93 -17.31 -5.40
C LEU A 113 -9.19 -17.70 -6.20
N SER A 114 -10.36 -17.64 -5.57
CA SER A 114 -11.64 -17.96 -6.21
C SER A 114 -12.26 -16.77 -6.93
N SER A 115 -11.99 -15.54 -6.48
CA SER A 115 -12.54 -14.31 -7.06
C SER A 115 -11.68 -13.76 -8.19
N PRO A 116 -12.25 -13.47 -9.38
CA PRO A 116 -11.55 -12.74 -10.44
C PRO A 116 -11.04 -11.37 -9.97
N LYS A 117 -11.80 -10.66 -9.13
CA LYS A 117 -11.39 -9.37 -8.55
C LYS A 117 -10.20 -9.52 -7.58
N ALA A 118 -10.20 -10.58 -6.77
CA ALA A 118 -9.02 -10.91 -5.94
C ALA A 118 -7.78 -11.16 -6.81
N ARG A 119 -7.94 -11.86 -7.94
CA ARG A 119 -6.85 -12.10 -8.89
C ARG A 119 -6.30 -10.81 -9.49
N LYS A 120 -7.16 -9.81 -9.79
CA LYS A 120 -6.71 -8.48 -10.24
C LYS A 120 -5.88 -7.76 -9.18
N ILE A 121 -6.31 -7.79 -7.92
CA ILE A 121 -5.55 -7.23 -6.80
C ILE A 121 -4.21 -7.96 -6.63
N ALA A 122 -4.21 -9.29 -6.67
CA ALA A 122 -2.99 -10.08 -6.56
C ALA A 122 -1.99 -9.77 -7.69
N GLN A 123 -2.48 -9.59 -8.93
CA GLN A 123 -1.63 -9.17 -10.05
C GLN A 123 -1.03 -7.79 -9.81
N ALA A 124 -1.82 -6.81 -9.36
CA ALA A 124 -1.31 -5.47 -9.03
C ALA A 124 -0.25 -5.50 -7.92
N LEU A 125 -0.41 -6.38 -6.94
CA LEU A 125 0.56 -6.57 -5.86
C LEU A 125 1.84 -7.23 -6.36
N LEU A 126 1.77 -8.20 -7.26
CA LEU A 126 2.97 -8.74 -7.93
C LEU A 126 3.71 -7.63 -8.67
N ASP A 127 2.99 -6.86 -9.49
CA ASP A 127 3.58 -5.92 -10.44
C ASP A 127 4.08 -4.63 -9.76
N TYR A 128 3.31 -4.05 -8.84
CA TYR A 128 3.53 -2.71 -8.28
C TYR A 128 3.60 -2.69 -6.75
N GLY A 129 2.92 -3.61 -6.09
CA GLY A 129 2.84 -3.66 -4.63
C GLY A 129 1.88 -2.66 -4.02
N ALA A 130 1.95 -2.50 -2.70
CA ALA A 130 1.11 -1.58 -1.96
C ALA A 130 1.90 -0.82 -0.88
N TYR A 131 1.62 0.47 -0.74
CA TYR A 131 2.20 1.30 0.30
C TYR A 131 1.34 1.25 1.57
N ILE A 132 2.00 1.16 2.73
CA ILE A 132 1.35 1.37 4.01
C ILE A 132 1.08 2.85 4.19
N VAL A 133 -0.19 3.24 4.23
CA VAL A 133 -0.59 4.66 4.21
C VAL A 133 -1.35 5.13 5.44
N ASP A 134 -1.93 4.23 6.23
CA ASP A 134 -2.74 4.61 7.38
C ASP A 134 -2.92 3.49 8.41
N ASP A 135 -3.32 3.88 9.62
CA ASP A 135 -3.77 2.98 10.67
C ASP A 135 -5.25 2.65 10.47
N THR A 136 -5.61 1.39 10.64
CA THR A 136 -7.02 1.00 10.74
C THR A 136 -7.61 1.18 12.14
N ALA A 137 -6.77 1.40 13.17
CA ALA A 137 -7.10 1.46 14.60
C ALA A 137 -7.75 0.20 15.20
N TYR A 138 -7.88 -0.86 14.41
CA TYR A 138 -8.53 -2.13 14.78
C TYR A 138 -7.75 -3.32 14.20
N THR A 139 -8.00 -4.53 14.69
CA THR A 139 -7.36 -5.78 14.21
C THR A 139 -7.86 -6.19 12.82
N ASN A 140 -7.62 -5.37 11.81
CA ASN A 140 -7.98 -5.59 10.41
C ASN A 140 -6.92 -4.98 9.48
N TYR A 141 -7.17 -5.10 8.18
CA TYR A 141 -6.41 -4.47 7.11
C TYR A 141 -7.40 -4.06 6.02
N ALA A 142 -7.03 -3.06 5.21
CA ALA A 142 -7.89 -2.58 4.13
C ALA A 142 -7.06 -2.09 2.94
N PHE A 143 -7.61 -2.24 1.74
CA PHE A 143 -7.10 -1.54 0.56
C PHE A 143 -7.86 -0.24 0.37
N GLY A 144 -7.17 0.81 -0.05
CA GLY A 144 -7.82 2.06 -0.44
C GLY A 144 -8.63 1.86 -1.72
N ILE A 145 -9.89 2.30 -1.70
CA ILE A 145 -10.83 2.18 -2.82
C ILE A 145 -11.57 3.51 -2.98
N SER A 146 -11.83 3.92 -4.23
CA SER A 146 -12.59 5.13 -4.52
C SER A 146 -14.07 4.91 -4.19
N GLN A 147 -14.77 5.98 -3.81
CA GLN A 147 -16.17 5.89 -3.37
C GLN A 147 -17.07 5.26 -4.44
N GLU A 148 -16.78 5.50 -5.71
CA GLU A 148 -17.52 4.99 -6.86
C GLU A 148 -17.36 3.47 -7.04
N GLU A 149 -16.25 2.89 -6.57
CA GLU A 149 -15.94 1.47 -6.72
C GLU A 149 -16.30 0.64 -5.48
N VAL A 150 -16.58 1.26 -4.32
CA VAL A 150 -16.91 0.56 -3.07
C VAL A 150 -18.06 -0.45 -3.26
N GLY A 151 -19.07 -0.10 -4.04
CA GLY A 151 -20.22 -0.99 -4.32
C GLY A 151 -19.86 -2.25 -5.11
N GLN A 152 -18.68 -2.29 -5.73
CA GLN A 152 -18.14 -3.43 -6.47
C GLN A 152 -17.25 -4.33 -5.60
N TRP A 153 -17.02 -3.99 -4.32
CA TRP A 153 -16.20 -4.78 -3.42
C TRP A 153 -16.97 -5.99 -2.87
N ASP A 154 -16.91 -7.11 -3.58
CA ASP A 154 -17.49 -8.41 -3.21
C ASP A 154 -16.41 -9.49 -3.03
N ILE A 155 -15.16 -9.07 -2.80
CA ILE A 155 -14.02 -9.98 -2.69
C ILE A 155 -14.17 -10.84 -1.42
N PRO A 156 -14.14 -12.18 -1.54
CA PRO A 156 -14.23 -13.06 -0.38
C PRO A 156 -13.10 -12.80 0.63
N GLN A 157 -13.46 -12.75 1.91
CA GLN A 157 -12.50 -12.58 3.00
C GLN A 157 -11.44 -13.69 3.03
N SER A 158 -11.75 -14.89 2.52
CA SER A 158 -10.78 -15.98 2.36
C SER A 158 -9.67 -15.65 1.37
N ASP A 159 -10.01 -14.98 0.26
CA ASP A 159 -9.05 -14.59 -0.77
C ASP A 159 -8.20 -13.41 -0.31
N LEU A 160 -8.81 -12.42 0.36
CA LEU A 160 -8.05 -11.33 0.99
C LEU A 160 -7.03 -11.85 2.01
N ARG A 161 -7.41 -12.83 2.84
CA ARG A 161 -6.47 -13.46 3.78
C ARG A 161 -5.29 -14.12 3.08
N LYS A 162 -5.54 -14.87 2.00
CA LYS A 162 -4.48 -15.50 1.19
C LYS A 162 -3.54 -14.46 0.58
N ILE A 163 -4.09 -13.38 0.01
CA ILE A 163 -3.29 -12.28 -0.54
C ILE A 163 -2.42 -11.64 0.55
N VAL A 164 -3.00 -11.27 1.70
CA VAL A 164 -2.28 -10.58 2.76
C VAL A 164 -1.21 -11.46 3.39
N SER A 165 -1.43 -12.78 3.52
CA SER A 165 -0.42 -13.71 4.02
C SER A 165 0.81 -13.86 3.11
N GLU A 166 0.70 -13.42 1.85
CA GLU A 166 1.77 -13.50 0.86
C GLU A 166 2.53 -12.18 0.72
N LEU A 167 2.23 -11.15 1.53
CA LEU A 167 2.89 -9.86 1.43
C LEU A 167 4.22 -9.83 2.18
N TRP A 168 5.27 -9.37 1.48
CA TRP A 168 6.61 -9.18 2.00
C TRP A 168 6.99 -7.70 1.96
N VAL A 169 7.74 -7.24 2.96
CA VAL A 169 8.28 -5.88 2.96
C VAL A 169 9.39 -5.76 1.93
N VAL A 170 9.29 -4.75 1.07
CA VAL A 170 10.35 -4.37 0.13
C VAL A 170 11.33 -3.42 0.83
N THR A 171 12.57 -3.86 0.99
CA THR A 171 13.59 -3.16 1.80
C THR A 171 14.46 -2.18 1.00
N ASN A 172 14.45 -2.26 -0.33
CA ASN A 172 15.22 -1.42 -1.24
C ASN A 172 14.35 -0.44 -2.06
N ASN A 173 13.18 -0.07 -1.52
CA ASN A 173 12.33 0.98 -2.09
C ASN A 173 12.82 2.36 -1.60
N ALA A 174 13.24 3.21 -2.54
CA ALA A 174 13.83 4.53 -2.26
C ALA A 174 13.55 5.52 -3.40
N PRO A 175 13.73 6.84 -3.21
CA PRO A 175 13.50 7.84 -4.27
C PRO A 175 14.26 7.57 -5.58
N ASN A 176 15.43 6.93 -5.48
CA ASN A 176 16.29 6.56 -6.61
C ASN A 176 16.15 5.08 -7.02
N SER A 177 15.24 4.32 -6.39
CA SER A 177 15.00 2.89 -6.61
C SER A 177 13.54 2.56 -6.27
N ILE A 178 12.63 3.14 -7.04
CA ILE A 178 11.19 3.06 -6.80
C ILE A 178 10.67 1.67 -7.13
N GLY A 179 9.82 1.12 -6.28
CA GLY A 179 9.27 -0.23 -6.41
C GLY A 179 10.17 -1.33 -5.84
N GLY A 180 11.48 -1.14 -5.83
CA GLY A 180 12.45 -2.09 -5.29
C GLY A 180 12.25 -3.53 -5.81
N LYS A 181 12.71 -4.51 -5.02
CA LYS A 181 12.65 -5.96 -5.27
C LYS A 181 12.49 -6.70 -3.94
N VAL A 182 11.71 -7.77 -3.91
CA VAL A 182 11.78 -8.74 -2.80
C VAL A 182 12.94 -9.71 -3.07
N ASN A 183 13.91 -9.82 -2.15
CA ASN A 183 15.04 -10.76 -2.18
C ASN A 183 15.75 -10.95 -3.54
N GLY A 184 16.12 -9.85 -4.23
CA GLY A 184 16.87 -9.93 -5.49
C GLY A 184 16.07 -10.38 -6.72
N GLY A 185 14.74 -10.51 -6.61
CA GLY A 185 13.84 -10.82 -7.73
C GLY A 185 13.83 -9.78 -8.86
N LEU A 186 12.98 -9.95 -9.87
CA LEU A 186 12.80 -8.93 -10.91
C LEU A 186 12.34 -7.60 -10.29
N PRO A 187 12.81 -6.44 -10.81
CA PRO A 187 12.23 -5.17 -10.40
C PRO A 187 10.73 -5.22 -10.64
N ARG A 188 9.98 -4.61 -9.73
CA ARG A 188 8.58 -4.26 -10.01
C ARG A 188 8.51 -3.52 -11.34
N VAL A 189 7.38 -3.65 -12.04
CA VAL A 189 7.19 -2.96 -13.32
C VAL A 189 7.44 -1.47 -13.06
N GLY A 190 8.35 -0.86 -13.82
CA GLY A 190 8.55 0.59 -13.79
C GLY A 190 7.21 1.29 -14.06
N TYR A 191 7.10 2.57 -13.70
CA TYR A 191 5.88 3.37 -13.82
C TYR A 191 4.97 2.95 -14.98
N ALA A 192 3.66 2.88 -14.72
CA ALA A 192 2.67 2.74 -15.79
C ALA A 192 3.04 3.69 -16.94
N PRO A 193 3.15 3.20 -18.19
CA PRO A 193 3.49 4.05 -19.30
C PRO A 193 2.50 5.22 -19.36
N ASN A 194 3.02 6.42 -19.65
CA ASN A 194 2.16 7.53 -20.03
C ASN A 194 1.40 7.08 -21.30
N PHE A 195 0.07 7.16 -21.26
CA PHE A 195 -0.74 7.21 -22.48
C PHE A 195 -0.73 8.63 -23.03
#